data_AF-A0A7K2QLB4-F1
#
_entry.id   AF-A0A7K2QLB4-F1
#
_cell.length_a   1.000
_cell.length_b   1.000
_cell.length_c   1.000
_cell.angle_alpha   90.00
_cell.angle_beta   90.00
_cell.angle_gamma   90.00
#
_symmetry.space_group_name_H-M   'P 1'
#
loop_
_entity.id
_entity.type
_entity.pdbx_description
1 polymer ?
#
loop_
_entity_poly.entity_id
_entity_poly.type
_entity_poly.pdbx_seq_one_letter_code
_entity_poly.pdbx_strand_id
1 'polypeptide(L)'
;MGIDTDKVPPTPVFIITLTSSGIATLDGEEVSPPGLTLKEARLAALAEVRIKAAFHGRPVRVIAKEADGAWPLIVDVDGSVSTLDHPHPPVPLASAAAPKPALRQAAPAPTQAPPAVEAQQATTRADGDDWASPLPAAYMARIGGLRAQDEAGALADAIVTAYRIEADLAEEYGPKHPHTINMLTLRAGLTVRSTTTDGHWADTAELLIETAERRRDAGAPAAETVRVIGNAHSVWRQLRKEDPETARELASRLLDILDALALLGSSADGEARARDVVRWMQSGAARPGAG
;
A
#
# COMPACT_ATOMS: atom_id res chain seq x y z
N MET A 1 -2.53 15.25 13.63
CA MET A 1 -3.92 15.72 13.69
C MET A 1 -4.74 14.52 14.14
N GLY A 2 -5.47 14.58 15.25
CA GLY A 2 -6.18 13.42 15.80
C GLY A 2 -7.30 12.96 14.85
N ILE A 3 -7.47 11.64 14.70
CA ILE A 3 -8.55 11.06 13.90
C ILE A 3 -9.88 11.34 14.60
N ASP A 4 -10.85 11.85 13.86
CA ASP A 4 -12.23 11.95 14.32
C ASP A 4 -12.87 10.55 14.24
N THR A 5 -12.82 9.83 15.36
CA THR A 5 -13.17 8.40 15.46
C THR A 5 -14.63 8.10 15.13
N ASP A 6 -15.51 9.09 15.24
CA ASP A 6 -16.94 8.97 14.96
C ASP A 6 -17.25 9.03 13.46
N LYS A 7 -16.34 9.59 12.66
CA LYS A 7 -16.47 9.65 11.19
C LYS A 7 -15.93 8.42 10.49
N VAL A 8 -15.25 7.52 11.19
CA VAL A 8 -14.77 6.26 10.61
C VAL A 8 -15.96 5.33 10.36
N PRO A 9 -16.18 4.89 9.09
CA PRO A 9 -17.32 4.04 8.74
C PRO A 9 -17.43 2.79 9.64
N PRO A 10 -18.65 2.27 9.87
CA PRO A 10 -18.85 1.09 10.71
C PRO A 10 -18.25 -0.18 10.12
N THR A 11 -17.96 -0.20 8.81
CA THR A 11 -17.41 -1.37 8.10
C THR A 11 -16.25 -0.98 7.17
N PRO A 12 -15.25 -1.88 6.99
CA PRO A 12 -15.12 -3.20 7.62
C PRO A 12 -14.69 -3.12 9.09
N VAL A 13 -14.98 -4.18 9.85
CA VAL A 13 -14.42 -4.42 11.18
C VAL A 13 -13.54 -5.66 11.08
N PHE A 14 -12.24 -5.50 11.32
CA PHE A 14 -11.29 -6.60 11.36
C PHE A 14 -11.14 -7.15 12.78
N ILE A 15 -10.94 -8.45 12.94
CA ILE A 15 -10.75 -9.08 14.25
C ILE A 15 -9.31 -9.59 14.36
N ILE A 16 -8.52 -8.96 15.21
CA ILE A 16 -7.21 -9.49 15.60
C ILE A 16 -7.43 -10.43 16.78
N THR A 17 -6.90 -11.65 16.73
CA THR A 17 -6.83 -12.53 17.91
C THR A 17 -5.37 -12.89 18.17
N LEU A 18 -4.90 -12.59 19.39
CA LEU A 18 -3.58 -12.97 19.86
C LEU A 18 -3.66 -14.10 20.88
N THR A 19 -2.85 -15.13 20.68
CA THR A 19 -2.68 -16.20 21.66
C THR A 19 -1.56 -15.85 22.64
N SER A 20 -1.61 -16.43 23.84
CA SER A 20 -0.52 -16.33 24.83
C SER A 20 0.81 -16.93 24.33
N SER A 21 0.76 -17.78 23.29
CA SER A 21 1.91 -18.34 22.60
C SER A 21 2.52 -17.41 21.53
N GLY A 22 2.02 -16.17 21.39
CA GLY A 22 2.58 -15.18 20.47
C GLY A 22 2.18 -15.39 19.01
N ILE A 23 1.07 -16.07 18.75
CA ILE A 23 0.48 -16.18 17.40
C ILE A 23 -0.60 -15.12 17.28
N ALA A 24 -0.53 -14.32 16.21
CA ALA A 24 -1.56 -13.39 15.81
C ALA A 24 -2.30 -13.87 14.56
N THR A 25 -3.61 -13.79 14.63
CA THR A 25 -4.51 -14.03 13.50
C THR A 25 -5.33 -12.78 13.21
N LEU A 26 -5.66 -12.58 11.94
CA LEU A 26 -6.53 -11.53 11.44
C LEU A 26 -7.71 -12.17 10.72
N ASP A 27 -8.93 -11.97 11.22
CA ASP A 27 -10.15 -12.65 10.74
C ASP A 27 -9.99 -14.19 10.66
N GLY A 28 -9.15 -14.76 11.53
CA GLY A 28 -8.84 -16.19 11.57
C GLY A 28 -7.68 -16.63 10.66
N GLU A 29 -7.13 -15.77 9.82
CA GLU A 29 -5.92 -16.04 9.03
C GLU A 29 -4.67 -15.74 9.86
N GLU A 30 -3.70 -16.65 9.92
CA GLU A 30 -2.42 -16.42 10.62
C GLU A 30 -1.59 -15.37 9.86
N VAL A 31 -1.23 -14.29 10.56
CA VAL A 31 -0.52 -13.13 9.99
C VAL A 31 0.86 -12.92 10.61
N SER A 32 1.20 -13.68 11.65
CA SER A 32 2.50 -13.64 12.30
C SER A 32 3.16 -15.01 12.29
N PRO A 33 4.49 -15.10 12.11
CA PRO A 33 5.20 -16.37 12.30
C PRO A 33 5.10 -16.87 13.76
N PRO A 34 5.21 -18.19 13.99
CA PRO A 34 5.24 -18.73 15.34
C PRO A 34 6.50 -18.32 16.10
N GLY A 35 6.40 -18.23 17.43
CA GLY A 35 7.54 -17.98 18.33
C GLY A 35 7.88 -16.51 18.57
N LEU A 36 7.03 -15.57 18.15
CA LEU A 36 7.17 -14.16 18.48
C LEU A 36 6.77 -13.88 19.93
N THR A 37 7.28 -12.78 20.50
CA THR A 37 6.70 -12.23 21.74
C THR A 37 5.30 -11.67 21.45
N LEU A 38 4.46 -11.57 22.49
CA LEU A 38 3.11 -10.99 22.36
C LEU A 38 3.13 -9.57 21.73
N LYS A 39 4.14 -8.76 22.09
CA LYS A 39 4.32 -7.42 21.54
C LYS A 39 4.63 -7.44 20.04
N GLU A 40 5.51 -8.32 19.60
CA GLU A 40 5.87 -8.46 18.19
C GLU A 40 4.71 -9.02 17.36
N ALA A 41 3.99 -10.01 17.90
CA ALA A 41 2.79 -10.55 17.27
C ALA A 41 1.70 -9.47 17.10
N ARG A 42 1.54 -8.59 18.10
CA ARG A 42 0.61 -7.44 18.03
C ARG A 42 1.03 -6.45 16.95
N LEU A 43 2.33 -6.13 16.86
CA LEU A 43 2.84 -5.24 15.81
C LEU A 43 2.64 -5.82 14.41
N ALA A 44 2.88 -7.12 14.22
CA ALA A 44 2.66 -7.80 12.95
C ALA A 44 1.18 -7.77 12.54
N ALA A 45 0.26 -8.03 13.47
CA ALA A 45 -1.18 -7.98 13.22
C ALA A 45 -1.66 -6.57 12.84
N LEU A 46 -1.19 -5.55 13.56
CA LEU A 46 -1.51 -4.16 13.26
C LEU A 46 -0.92 -3.71 11.92
N ALA A 47 0.27 -4.19 11.56
CA ALA A 47 0.86 -3.94 10.25
C ALA A 47 -0.01 -4.52 9.12
N GLU A 48 -0.52 -5.74 9.27
CA GLU A 48 -1.43 -6.33 8.27
C GLU A 48 -2.77 -5.58 8.20
N VAL A 49 -3.37 -5.21 9.34
CA VAL A 49 -4.59 -4.39 9.35
C VAL A 49 -4.36 -3.06 8.64
N ARG A 50 -3.21 -2.42 8.86
CA ARG A 50 -2.86 -1.18 8.16
C ARG A 50 -2.85 -1.40 6.64
N ILE A 51 -2.35 -2.54 6.17
CA ILE A 51 -2.37 -2.87 4.74
C ILE A 51 -3.82 -3.00 4.25
N LYS A 52 -4.72 -3.60 5.04
CA LYS A 52 -6.16 -3.58 4.74
C LYS A 52 -6.74 -2.16 4.70
N ALA A 53 -6.36 -1.31 5.64
CA ALA A 53 -6.74 0.10 5.64
C ALA A 53 -6.26 0.81 4.36
N ALA A 54 -5.02 0.53 3.92
CA ALA A 54 -4.47 1.05 2.69
C ALA A 54 -5.25 0.58 1.45
N PHE A 55 -5.66 -0.69 1.39
CA PHE A 55 -6.56 -1.17 0.33
C PHE A 55 -7.91 -0.44 0.31
N HIS A 56 -8.45 -0.06 1.47
CA HIS A 56 -9.68 0.71 1.55
C HIS A 56 -9.49 2.23 1.38
N GLY A 57 -8.25 2.73 1.46
CA GLY A 57 -7.94 4.15 1.38
C GLY A 57 -8.44 4.99 2.53
N ARG A 58 -8.74 4.37 3.67
CA ARG A 58 -9.33 5.05 4.83
C ARG A 58 -9.03 4.26 6.11
N PRO A 59 -9.13 4.89 7.30
CA PRO A 59 -9.04 4.18 8.56
C PRO A 59 -10.10 3.07 8.65
N VAL A 60 -9.75 1.97 9.31
CA VAL A 60 -10.62 0.80 9.49
C VAL A 60 -10.82 0.51 10.97
N ARG A 61 -11.95 -0.10 11.29
CA ARG A 61 -12.29 -0.53 12.65
C ARG A 61 -11.69 -1.90 12.93
N VAL A 62 -11.26 -2.12 14.17
CA VAL A 62 -10.59 -3.35 14.59
C VAL A 62 -11.03 -3.76 15.98
N ILE A 63 -11.30 -5.03 16.19
CA ILE A 63 -11.45 -5.61 17.53
C ILE A 63 -10.20 -6.44 17.81
N ALA A 64 -9.35 -5.97 18.72
CA ALA A 64 -8.22 -6.77 19.20
C ALA A 64 -8.67 -7.65 20.37
N LYS A 65 -8.51 -8.96 20.26
CA LYS A 65 -8.84 -9.95 21.28
C LYS A 65 -7.56 -10.57 21.83
N GLU A 66 -7.40 -10.52 23.14
CA GLU A 66 -6.33 -11.19 23.88
C GLU A 66 -6.94 -11.99 25.04
N ALA A 67 -6.12 -12.69 25.82
CA ALA A 67 -6.62 -13.56 26.90
C ALA A 67 -7.40 -12.82 28.00
N ASP A 68 -7.12 -11.53 28.17
CA ASP A 68 -7.63 -10.62 29.20
C ASP A 68 -8.78 -9.73 28.72
N GLY A 69 -9.12 -9.73 27.43
CA GLY A 69 -10.24 -8.92 26.94
C GLY A 69 -10.31 -8.72 25.44
N ALA A 70 -11.23 -7.82 25.04
CA ALA A 70 -11.38 -7.37 23.68
C ALA A 70 -11.44 -5.83 23.65
N TRP A 71 -10.62 -5.20 22.81
CA TRP A 71 -10.54 -3.74 22.70
C TRP A 71 -10.93 -3.28 21.30
N PRO A 72 -11.89 -2.34 21.19
CA PRO A 72 -12.21 -1.68 19.94
C PRO A 72 -11.12 -0.63 19.61
N LEU A 73 -10.58 -0.70 18.40
CA LEU A 73 -9.51 0.16 17.89
C LEU A 73 -9.90 0.73 16.52
N ILE A 74 -9.24 1.84 16.15
CA ILE A 74 -9.20 2.36 14.79
C ILE A 74 -7.75 2.34 14.33
N VAL A 75 -7.50 1.78 13.16
CA VAL A 75 -6.18 1.75 12.53
C VAL A 75 -6.23 2.55 11.23
N ASP A 76 -5.38 3.56 11.13
CA ASP A 76 -5.27 4.44 9.96
C ASP A 76 -4.33 3.84 8.89
N VAL A 77 -4.39 4.36 7.66
CA VAL A 77 -3.54 3.99 6.52
C VAL A 77 -2.06 4.30 6.75
N ASP A 78 -1.74 5.20 7.67
CA ASP A 78 -0.37 5.50 8.09
C ASP A 78 0.14 4.54 9.18
N GLY A 79 -0.73 3.72 9.78
CA GLY A 79 -0.42 2.80 10.87
C GLY A 79 -0.67 3.34 12.28
N SER A 80 -1.17 4.58 12.41
CA SER A 80 -1.61 5.14 13.68
C SER A 80 -2.78 4.34 14.25
N VAL A 81 -2.72 4.05 15.55
CA VAL A 81 -3.74 3.25 16.26
C VAL A 81 -4.41 4.10 17.33
N SER A 82 -5.74 4.19 17.29
CA SER A 82 -6.56 4.86 18.31
C SER A 82 -7.42 3.83 19.03
N THR A 83 -7.28 3.71 20.35
CA THR A 83 -8.15 2.90 21.21
C THR A 83 -9.46 3.64 21.46
N LEU A 84 -10.59 2.93 21.39
CA LEU A 84 -11.91 3.50 21.70
C LEU A 84 -12.34 3.10 23.11
N ASP A 85 -12.92 4.04 23.84
CA ASP A 85 -13.50 3.80 25.16
C ASP A 85 -14.91 3.18 25.10
N HIS A 86 -15.46 3.04 23.89
CA HIS A 86 -16.77 2.46 23.63
C HIS A 86 -16.69 1.41 22.50
N PRO A 87 -17.59 0.42 22.48
CA PRO A 87 -17.65 -0.56 21.39
C PRO A 87 -17.89 0.11 20.04
N HIS A 88 -17.54 -0.59 18.96
CA HIS A 88 -17.88 -0.14 17.63
C HIS A 88 -19.40 -0.01 17.46
N PRO A 89 -19.87 0.98 16.69
CA PRO A 89 -21.28 1.09 16.36
C PRO A 89 -21.74 -0.19 15.66
N PRO A 90 -22.95 -0.68 15.95
CA PRO A 90 -23.49 -1.87 15.30
C PRO A 90 -23.54 -1.65 13.79
N VAL A 91 -23.10 -2.65 13.02
CA VAL A 91 -23.17 -2.61 11.56
C VAL A 91 -24.63 -2.45 11.14
N PRO A 92 -25.03 -1.36 10.46
CA PRO A 92 -26.37 -1.25 9.93
C PRO A 92 -26.56 -2.35 8.88
N LEU A 93 -27.56 -3.23 9.06
CA LEU A 93 -28.04 -4.11 8.01
C LEU A 93 -28.69 -3.25 6.92
N ALA A 94 -27.90 -2.74 5.97
CA ALA A 94 -28.42 -1.86 4.93
C ALA A 94 -29.03 -2.67 3.78
N SER A 95 -30.33 -2.44 3.65
CA SER A 95 -31.25 -2.75 2.56
C SER A 95 -30.66 -2.57 1.15
N ALA A 96 -31.14 -3.42 0.25
CA ALA A 96 -30.74 -3.56 -1.14
C ALA A 96 -30.72 -2.24 -1.96
N ALA A 97 -29.67 -2.15 -2.78
CA ALA A 97 -29.55 -1.55 -4.10
C ALA A 97 -30.47 -0.37 -4.49
N ALA A 98 -29.86 0.79 -4.74
CA ALA A 98 -30.39 1.78 -5.69
C ALA A 98 -29.55 1.73 -6.99
N PRO A 99 -30.18 1.86 -8.18
CA PRO A 99 -29.52 1.65 -9.46
C PRO A 99 -28.64 2.84 -9.88
N LYS A 100 -27.51 2.53 -10.53
CA LYS A 100 -26.58 3.49 -11.16
C LYS A 100 -27.25 4.16 -12.38
N PRO A 101 -27.14 5.50 -12.57
CA PRO A 101 -27.51 6.13 -13.84
C PRO A 101 -26.47 5.82 -14.92
N ALA A 102 -26.94 5.47 -16.12
CA ALA A 102 -26.10 5.22 -17.29
C ALA A 102 -25.47 6.53 -17.82
N LEU A 103 -24.14 6.57 -17.92
CA LEU A 103 -23.40 7.65 -18.57
C LEU A 103 -23.33 7.44 -20.08
N ARG A 104 -23.65 8.50 -20.84
CA ARG A 104 -23.49 8.59 -22.29
C ARG A 104 -22.00 8.63 -22.65
N GLN A 105 -21.58 7.78 -23.59
CA GLN A 105 -20.27 7.85 -24.22
C GLN A 105 -20.17 9.05 -25.16
N ALA A 106 -19.03 9.73 -25.14
CA ALA A 106 -18.58 10.60 -26.22
C ALA A 106 -17.09 10.34 -26.48
N ALA A 107 -16.77 9.95 -27.73
CA ALA A 107 -15.42 9.99 -28.30
C ALA A 107 -15.07 11.45 -28.70
N PRO A 108 -13.79 11.84 -28.85
CA PRO A 108 -13.02 11.48 -30.06
C PRO A 108 -11.48 11.29 -29.88
N ALA A 109 -10.82 10.89 -30.98
CA ALA A 109 -9.36 10.75 -31.24
C ALA A 109 -8.72 12.06 -31.78
N PRO A 110 -7.47 12.09 -32.35
CA PRO A 110 -6.13 11.84 -31.77
C PRO A 110 -5.08 12.97 -32.03
N THR A 111 -3.87 12.80 -31.44
CA THR A 111 -2.51 13.28 -31.84
C THR A 111 -2.15 14.80 -31.76
N GLN A 112 -1.06 15.13 -31.05
CA GLN A 112 0.16 15.83 -31.56
C GLN A 112 1.24 16.04 -30.47
N ALA A 113 2.52 15.83 -30.85
CA ALA A 113 3.76 16.20 -30.13
C ALA A 113 4.46 17.32 -30.91
N PRO A 114 5.15 18.31 -30.28
CA PRO A 114 6.64 18.32 -30.14
C PRO A 114 7.15 19.23 -28.98
N PRO A 115 8.45 19.65 -28.91
CA PRO A 115 9.73 18.93 -28.99
C PRO A 115 10.52 18.96 -27.66
N ALA A 116 11.58 18.15 -27.59
CA ALA A 116 12.52 18.02 -26.49
C ALA A 116 13.30 19.32 -26.19
N VAL A 117 13.38 19.68 -24.91
CA VAL A 117 14.39 20.60 -24.37
C VAL A 117 15.35 19.77 -23.52
N GLU A 118 16.64 19.92 -23.78
CA GLU A 118 17.73 19.25 -23.06
C GLU A 118 17.64 19.51 -21.54
N ALA A 119 17.25 18.48 -20.79
CA ALA A 119 17.27 18.49 -19.33
C ALA A 119 18.72 18.43 -18.84
N GLN A 120 19.16 19.53 -18.22
CA GLN A 120 20.41 19.62 -17.50
C GLN A 120 20.37 18.66 -16.30
N GLN A 121 21.16 17.59 -16.39
CA GLN A 121 21.33 16.61 -15.35
C GLN A 121 22.04 17.22 -14.14
N ALA A 122 21.27 17.57 -13.11
CA ALA A 122 21.78 17.77 -11.77
C ALA A 122 21.54 16.48 -10.95
N THR A 123 22.51 15.58 -10.95
CA THR A 123 22.63 14.54 -9.92
C THR A 123 23.02 15.19 -8.60
N THR A 124 22.04 15.70 -7.86
CA THR A 124 22.20 16.05 -6.45
C THR A 124 21.58 14.95 -5.59
N ARG A 125 22.43 14.31 -4.77
CA ARG A 125 22.00 13.46 -3.67
C ARG A 125 21.27 14.36 -2.68
N ALA A 126 19.96 14.21 -2.57
CA ALA A 126 19.14 15.01 -1.68
C ALA A 126 19.48 14.69 -0.21
N ASP A 127 19.93 15.69 0.54
CA ASP A 127 20.03 15.62 1.99
C ASP A 127 18.62 15.49 2.62
N GLY A 128 18.56 15.02 3.86
CA GLY A 128 17.30 14.65 4.54
C GLY A 128 16.21 15.73 4.65
N ASP A 129 16.55 17.02 4.49
CA ASP A 129 15.60 18.14 4.52
C ASP A 129 14.71 18.22 3.26
N ASP A 130 15.13 17.63 2.15
CA ASP A 130 14.45 17.80 0.85
C ASP A 130 13.17 16.94 0.71
N TRP A 131 13.07 15.84 1.47
CA TRP A 131 11.95 14.90 1.36
C TRP A 131 10.61 15.45 1.86
N ALA A 132 10.65 16.45 2.74
CA ALA A 132 9.47 17.13 3.29
C ALA A 132 9.17 18.46 2.58
N SER A 133 9.99 18.86 1.61
CA SER A 133 9.78 20.07 0.84
C SER A 133 8.42 20.04 0.14
N PRO A 134 7.59 21.10 0.25
CA PRO A 134 6.35 21.17 -0.50
C PRO A 134 6.65 21.18 -2.00
N LEU A 135 5.74 20.61 -2.79
CA LEU A 135 5.82 20.70 -4.24
C LEU A 135 5.81 22.16 -4.70
N PRO A 136 6.49 22.49 -5.82
CA PRO A 136 6.47 23.83 -6.38
C PRO A 136 5.05 24.33 -6.63
N ALA A 137 4.84 25.64 -6.48
CA ALA A 137 3.52 26.27 -6.55
C ALA A 137 2.75 25.95 -7.86
N ALA A 138 3.47 25.75 -8.97
CA ALA A 138 2.92 25.37 -10.28
C ALA A 138 2.09 24.06 -10.25
N TYR A 139 2.36 23.17 -9.30
CA TYR A 139 1.66 21.89 -9.18
C TYR A 139 0.46 21.94 -8.23
N MET A 140 0.30 23.00 -7.43
CA MET A 140 -0.68 23.05 -6.34
C MET A 140 -2.13 22.91 -6.81
N ALA A 141 -2.49 23.54 -7.94
CA ALA A 141 -3.83 23.42 -8.51
C ALA A 141 -4.13 21.97 -8.96
N ARG A 142 -3.15 21.29 -9.55
CA ARG A 142 -3.28 19.90 -10.01
C ARG A 142 -3.35 18.93 -8.83
N ILE A 143 -2.61 19.19 -7.76
CA ILE A 143 -2.71 18.45 -6.50
C ILE A 143 -4.07 18.65 -5.82
N GLY A 144 -4.61 19.87 -5.86
CA GLY A 144 -5.98 20.13 -5.39
C GLY A 144 -7.02 19.33 -6.16
N GLY A 145 -6.92 19.30 -7.50
CA GLY A 145 -7.76 18.48 -8.36
C GLY A 145 -7.63 16.98 -8.08
N LEU A 146 -6.40 16.49 -7.91
CA LEU A 146 -6.12 15.11 -7.54
C LEU A 146 -6.78 14.73 -6.21
N ARG A 147 -6.68 15.59 -5.19
CA ARG A 147 -7.30 15.35 -3.88
C ARG A 147 -8.82 15.31 -3.99
N ALA A 148 -9.42 16.22 -4.75
CA ALA A 148 -10.86 16.23 -4.98
C ALA A 148 -11.34 14.96 -5.71
N GLN A 149 -10.56 14.46 -6.69
CA GLN A 149 -10.83 13.19 -7.37
C GLN A 149 -10.76 12.02 -6.40
N ASP A 150 -9.73 11.98 -5.55
CA ASP A 150 -9.56 10.96 -4.52
C ASP A 150 -10.74 10.96 -3.52
N GLU A 151 -11.09 12.13 -2.97
CA GLU A 151 -12.22 12.30 -2.06
C GLU A 151 -13.56 11.89 -2.68
N ALA A 152 -13.73 12.10 -4.00
CA ALA A 152 -14.89 11.66 -4.76
C ALA A 152 -14.88 10.16 -5.11
N GLY A 153 -13.79 9.44 -4.80
CA GLY A 153 -13.61 8.04 -5.17
C GLY A 153 -13.31 7.81 -6.65
N ALA A 154 -13.02 8.87 -7.41
CA ALA A 154 -12.63 8.81 -8.82
C ALA A 154 -11.16 8.38 -8.97
N LEU A 155 -10.84 7.17 -8.49
CA LEU A 155 -9.47 6.68 -8.37
C LEU A 155 -8.73 6.63 -9.72
N ALA A 156 -9.40 6.23 -10.80
CA ALA A 156 -8.79 6.18 -12.13
C ALA A 156 -8.31 7.58 -12.58
N ASP A 157 -9.15 8.60 -12.39
CA ASP A 157 -8.80 9.99 -12.74
C ASP A 157 -7.68 10.52 -11.84
N ALA A 158 -7.72 10.21 -10.54
CA ALA A 158 -6.68 10.58 -9.59
C ALA A 158 -5.32 9.96 -9.95
N ILE A 159 -5.31 8.67 -10.33
CA ILE A 159 -4.10 7.95 -10.78
C ILE A 159 -3.52 8.58 -12.05
N VAL A 160 -4.37 8.91 -13.04
CA VAL A 160 -3.93 9.58 -14.28
C VAL A 160 -3.34 10.97 -13.98
N THR A 161 -3.99 11.74 -13.10
CA THR A 161 -3.45 13.05 -12.68
C THR A 161 -2.11 12.90 -11.97
N ALA A 162 -1.99 11.93 -11.05
CA ALA A 162 -0.74 11.65 -10.32
C ALA A 162 0.39 11.27 -11.28
N TYR A 163 0.11 10.40 -12.26
CA TYR A 163 1.06 9.98 -13.29
C TYR A 163 1.57 11.17 -14.11
N ARG A 164 0.69 12.10 -14.51
CA ARG A 164 1.10 13.29 -15.25
C ARG A 164 1.98 14.22 -14.41
N ILE A 165 1.64 14.42 -13.15
CA ILE A 165 2.47 15.22 -12.23
C ILE A 165 3.83 14.54 -12.04
N GLU A 166 3.86 13.22 -11.85
CA GLU A 166 5.10 12.44 -11.75
C GLU A 166 5.96 12.61 -13.00
N ALA A 167 5.39 12.51 -14.20
CA ALA A 167 6.10 12.64 -15.46
C ALA A 167 6.74 14.03 -15.62
N ASP A 168 5.97 15.10 -15.35
CA ASP A 168 6.48 16.47 -15.38
C ASP A 168 7.63 16.68 -14.37
N LEU A 169 7.47 16.16 -13.13
CA LEU A 169 8.50 16.24 -12.11
C LEU A 169 9.75 15.43 -12.49
N ALA A 170 9.58 14.29 -13.15
CA ALA A 170 10.69 13.48 -13.63
C ALA A 170 11.46 14.16 -14.76
N GLU A 171 10.77 14.91 -15.63
CA GLU A 171 11.39 15.73 -16.68
C GLU A 171 12.14 16.93 -16.09
N GLU A 172 11.54 17.63 -15.12
CA GLU A 172 12.09 18.86 -14.55
C GLU A 172 13.23 18.60 -13.53
N TYR A 173 13.06 17.62 -12.64
CA TYR A 173 13.97 17.36 -11.51
C TYR A 173 14.70 16.01 -11.62
N GLY A 174 14.31 15.15 -12.55
CA GLY A 174 14.83 13.80 -12.68
C GLY A 174 14.03 12.74 -11.90
N PRO A 175 14.16 11.46 -12.28
CA PRO A 175 13.37 10.35 -11.71
C PRO A 175 13.71 10.00 -10.26
N LYS A 176 14.88 10.43 -9.77
CA LYS A 176 15.37 10.16 -8.40
C LYS A 176 15.13 11.32 -7.42
N HIS A 177 14.58 12.43 -7.89
CA HIS A 177 14.31 13.58 -7.04
C HIS A 177 13.21 13.26 -6.00
N PRO A 178 13.30 13.76 -4.76
CA PRO A 178 12.29 13.51 -3.73
C PRO A 178 10.86 13.85 -4.14
N HIS A 179 10.64 14.96 -4.87
CA HIS A 179 9.31 15.30 -5.41
C HIS A 179 8.74 14.22 -6.34
N THR A 180 9.55 13.74 -7.28
CA THR A 180 9.15 12.70 -8.25
C THR A 180 8.82 11.40 -7.52
N ILE A 181 9.69 10.98 -6.59
CA ILE A 181 9.48 9.76 -5.82
C ILE A 181 8.28 9.86 -4.87
N ASN A 182 8.03 11.02 -4.26
CA ASN A 182 6.85 11.24 -3.43
C ASN A 182 5.56 11.17 -4.27
N MET A 183 5.57 11.70 -5.49
CA MET A 183 4.42 11.59 -6.39
C MET A 183 4.20 10.16 -6.87
N LEU A 184 5.27 9.44 -7.22
CA LEU A 184 5.23 8.01 -7.54
C LEU A 184 4.65 7.20 -6.36
N THR A 185 5.09 7.50 -5.13
CA THR A 185 4.60 6.85 -3.91
C THR A 185 3.11 7.09 -3.70
N LEU A 186 2.64 8.32 -3.95
CA LEU A 186 1.22 8.66 -3.91
C LEU A 186 0.43 7.89 -4.96
N ARG A 187 0.91 7.86 -6.21
CA ARG A 187 0.28 7.11 -7.31
C ARG A 187 0.18 5.62 -6.99
N ALA A 188 1.24 5.03 -6.45
CA ALA A 188 1.25 3.65 -6.02
C ALA A 188 0.18 3.38 -4.94
N GLY A 189 0.02 4.29 -3.97
CA GLY A 189 -1.04 4.21 -2.95
C GLY A 189 -2.45 4.29 -3.53
N LEU A 190 -2.70 5.16 -4.51
CA LEU A 190 -3.98 5.21 -5.22
C LEU A 190 -4.26 3.92 -6.02
N THR A 191 -3.23 3.39 -6.67
CA THR A 191 -3.32 2.16 -7.48
C THR A 191 -3.61 0.94 -6.61
N VAL A 192 -3.03 0.85 -5.41
CA VAL A 192 -3.36 -0.20 -4.42
C VAL A 192 -4.85 -0.23 -4.10
N ARG A 193 -5.48 0.95 -3.95
CA ARG A 193 -6.90 1.05 -3.63
C ARG A 193 -7.78 0.62 -4.80
N SER A 194 -7.44 1.02 -6.02
CA SER A 194 -8.22 0.65 -7.21
C SER A 194 -8.07 -0.84 -7.55
N THR A 195 -6.92 -1.45 -7.24
CA THR A 195 -6.62 -2.84 -7.57
C THR A 195 -7.64 -3.83 -7.01
N THR A 196 -8.21 -3.55 -5.84
CA THR A 196 -9.25 -4.42 -5.24
C THR A 196 -10.55 -4.47 -6.05
N THR A 197 -10.79 -3.46 -6.88
CA THR A 197 -11.96 -3.37 -7.77
C THR A 197 -11.61 -3.85 -9.18
N ASP A 198 -10.43 -3.50 -9.67
CA ASP A 198 -10.05 -3.69 -11.07
C ASP A 198 -9.28 -5.01 -11.33
N GLY A 199 -8.74 -5.66 -10.29
CA GLY A 199 -8.06 -6.96 -10.39
C GLY A 199 -6.66 -6.92 -11.04
N HIS A 200 -6.10 -5.73 -11.29
CA HIS A 200 -4.79 -5.56 -11.93
C HIS A 200 -3.62 -5.78 -10.94
N TRP A 201 -3.56 -6.97 -10.33
CA TRP A 201 -2.57 -7.30 -9.30
C TRP A 201 -1.14 -7.29 -9.83
N ALA A 202 -0.92 -7.72 -11.08
CA ALA A 202 0.41 -7.78 -11.70
C ALA A 202 1.02 -6.37 -11.83
N ASP A 203 0.31 -5.47 -12.50
CA ASP A 203 0.75 -4.08 -12.70
C ASP A 203 0.93 -3.34 -11.36
N THR A 204 0.06 -3.64 -10.38
CA THR A 204 0.15 -3.03 -9.05
C THR A 204 1.36 -3.56 -8.26
N ALA A 205 1.66 -4.86 -8.34
CA ALA A 205 2.85 -5.45 -7.73
C ALA A 205 4.12 -4.83 -8.33
N GLU A 206 4.20 -4.78 -9.66
CA GLU A 206 5.32 -4.19 -10.40
C GLU A 206 5.56 -2.74 -9.99
N LEU A 207 4.49 -1.92 -9.98
CA LEU A 207 4.57 -0.52 -9.57
C LEU A 207 5.07 -0.34 -8.13
N LEU A 208 4.60 -1.17 -7.19
CA LEU A 208 5.02 -1.10 -5.80
C LEU A 208 6.47 -1.52 -5.60
N ILE A 209 6.91 -2.58 -6.30
CA ILE A 209 8.30 -3.04 -6.27
C ILE A 209 9.22 -1.94 -6.83
N GLU A 210 8.88 -1.39 -7.99
CA GLU A 210 9.62 -0.29 -8.60
C GLU A 210 9.68 0.94 -7.67
N THR A 211 8.55 1.27 -7.03
CA THR A 211 8.50 2.38 -6.07
C THR A 211 9.42 2.13 -4.89
N ALA A 212 9.41 0.92 -4.32
CA ALA A 212 10.28 0.55 -3.20
C ALA A 212 11.76 0.61 -3.58
N GLU A 213 12.12 0.09 -4.75
CA GLU A 213 13.48 0.14 -5.30
C GLU A 213 13.96 1.60 -5.46
N ARG A 214 13.17 2.46 -6.12
CA ARG A 214 13.52 3.87 -6.31
C ARG A 214 13.66 4.63 -4.99
N ARG A 215 12.76 4.37 -4.03
CA ARG A 215 12.83 4.97 -2.68
C ARG A 215 14.11 4.55 -1.95
N ARG A 216 14.44 3.26 -1.98
CA ARG A 216 15.66 2.72 -1.37
C ARG A 216 16.90 3.34 -1.99
N ASP A 217 16.98 3.32 -3.32
CA ASP A 217 18.15 3.80 -4.07
C ASP A 217 18.38 5.30 -3.89
N ALA A 218 17.32 6.07 -3.65
CA ALA A 218 17.39 7.51 -3.34
C ALA A 218 17.64 7.82 -1.85
N GLY A 219 17.66 6.82 -0.96
CA GLY A 219 17.81 7.04 0.48
C GLY A 219 16.58 7.70 1.13
N ALA A 220 15.38 7.42 0.61
CA ALA A 220 14.14 8.00 1.11
C ALA A 220 13.86 7.58 2.58
N PRO A 221 13.07 8.38 3.34
CA PRO A 221 12.70 8.04 4.71
C PRO A 221 12.17 6.61 4.85
N ALA A 222 12.75 5.88 5.81
CA ALA A 222 12.58 4.43 5.94
C ALA A 222 11.12 4.02 6.21
N ALA A 223 10.36 4.80 6.97
CA ALA A 223 8.98 4.48 7.31
C ALA A 223 8.13 4.22 6.06
N GLU A 224 8.17 5.12 5.08
CA GLU A 224 7.33 5.04 3.87
C GLU A 224 7.83 3.94 2.94
N THR A 225 9.13 3.73 2.90
CA THR A 225 9.73 2.62 2.15
C THR A 225 9.28 1.28 2.71
N VAL A 226 9.31 1.11 4.03
CA VAL A 226 8.74 -0.07 4.72
C VAL A 226 7.26 -0.24 4.38
N ARG A 227 6.50 0.88 4.27
CA ARG A 227 5.09 0.82 3.92
C ARG A 227 4.83 0.29 2.52
N VAL A 228 5.57 0.80 1.54
CA VAL A 228 5.46 0.38 0.14
C VAL A 228 5.84 -1.09 0.00
N ILE A 229 6.91 -1.54 0.66
CA ILE A 229 7.35 -2.94 0.63
C ILE A 229 6.28 -3.88 1.23
N GLY A 230 5.67 -3.50 2.35
CA GLY A 230 4.57 -4.27 2.94
C GLY A 230 3.38 -4.41 1.99
N ASN A 231 2.98 -3.30 1.35
CA ASN A 231 1.91 -3.33 0.35
C ASN A 231 2.29 -4.20 -0.87
N ALA A 232 3.54 -4.13 -1.33
CA ALA A 232 4.05 -4.94 -2.44
C ALA A 232 3.91 -6.44 -2.15
N HIS A 233 4.33 -6.88 -0.96
CA HIS A 233 4.20 -8.28 -0.54
C HIS A 233 2.74 -8.72 -0.46
N SER A 234 1.85 -7.90 0.11
CA SER A 234 0.43 -8.26 0.21
C SER A 234 -0.28 -8.31 -1.14
N VAL A 235 0.06 -7.43 -2.08
CA VAL A 235 -0.43 -7.50 -3.46
C VAL A 235 0.13 -8.73 -4.17
N TRP A 236 1.41 -9.03 -4.00
CA TRP A 236 2.03 -10.25 -4.52
C TRP A 236 1.37 -11.54 -3.97
N ARG A 237 0.94 -11.55 -2.69
CA ARG A 237 0.19 -12.69 -2.12
C ARG A 237 -1.17 -12.93 -2.78
N GLN A 238 -1.79 -11.90 -3.35
CA GLN A 238 -3.00 -12.06 -4.17
C GLN A 238 -2.64 -12.47 -5.59
N LEU A 239 -1.66 -11.79 -6.19
CA LEU A 239 -1.14 -12.11 -7.52
C LEU A 239 -0.78 -13.60 -7.64
N ARG A 240 -0.05 -14.18 -6.67
CA ARG A 240 0.35 -15.61 -6.72
C ARG A 240 -0.82 -16.61 -6.73
N LYS A 241 -2.03 -16.19 -6.38
CA LYS A 241 -3.25 -17.01 -6.45
C LYS A 241 -3.92 -16.93 -7.82
N GLU A 242 -3.83 -15.76 -8.47
CA GLU A 242 -4.49 -15.46 -9.74
C GLU A 242 -3.58 -15.70 -10.95
N ASP A 243 -2.33 -15.25 -10.86
CA ASP A 243 -1.28 -15.44 -11.85
C ASP A 243 0.05 -15.87 -11.18
N PRO A 244 0.23 -17.19 -10.98
CA PRO A 244 1.44 -17.74 -10.40
C PRO A 244 2.70 -17.53 -11.25
N GLU A 245 2.58 -17.34 -12.57
CA GLU A 245 3.75 -17.19 -13.44
C GLU A 245 4.35 -15.79 -13.29
N THR A 246 3.53 -14.74 -13.42
CA THR A 246 4.01 -13.37 -13.15
C THR A 246 4.45 -13.19 -11.70
N ALA A 247 3.77 -13.84 -10.74
CA ALA A 247 4.24 -13.83 -9.35
C ALA A 247 5.66 -14.41 -9.19
N ARG A 248 6.06 -15.42 -9.98
CA ARG A 248 7.44 -15.95 -9.95
C ARG A 248 8.43 -14.98 -10.56
N GLU A 249 8.08 -14.33 -11.66
CA GLU A 249 8.93 -13.33 -12.31
C GLU A 249 9.26 -12.17 -11.36
N LEU A 250 8.27 -11.72 -10.59
CA LEU A 250 8.44 -10.63 -9.61
C LEU A 250 9.13 -11.06 -8.30
N ALA A 251 9.19 -12.36 -8.01
CA ALA A 251 9.63 -12.85 -6.70
C ALA A 251 11.08 -12.48 -6.37
N SER A 252 11.98 -12.48 -7.35
CA SER A 252 13.39 -12.11 -7.11
C SER A 252 13.53 -10.65 -6.66
N ARG A 253 12.87 -9.73 -7.36
CA ARG A 253 12.92 -8.29 -7.01
C ARG A 253 12.21 -8.01 -5.69
N LEU A 254 11.11 -8.72 -5.42
CA LEU A 254 10.42 -8.65 -4.14
C LEU A 254 11.31 -9.13 -2.99
N LEU A 255 12.08 -10.20 -3.18
CA LEU A 255 13.06 -10.66 -2.17
C LEU A 255 14.14 -9.61 -1.92
N ASP A 256 14.69 -9.00 -2.97
CA ASP A 256 15.74 -7.98 -2.82
C ASP A 256 15.27 -6.77 -1.98
N ILE A 257 14.02 -6.35 -2.12
CA ILE A 257 13.46 -5.25 -1.29
C ILE A 257 13.07 -5.71 0.12
N LEU A 258 12.66 -6.97 0.31
CA LEU A 258 12.35 -7.55 1.62
C LEU A 258 13.61 -7.77 2.48
N ASP A 259 14.70 -8.22 1.87
CA ASP A 259 15.99 -8.38 2.55
C ASP A 259 16.55 -7.01 2.95
N ALA A 260 16.38 -6.00 2.11
CA ALA A 260 16.74 -4.62 2.46
C ALA A 260 15.93 -4.08 3.65
N LEU A 261 14.65 -4.47 3.78
CA LEU A 261 13.81 -4.12 4.92
C LEU A 261 14.32 -4.74 6.23
N ALA A 262 14.88 -5.96 6.16
CA ALA A 262 15.44 -6.62 7.33
C ALA A 262 16.66 -5.86 7.89
N LEU A 263 17.43 -5.19 7.02
CA LEU A 263 18.57 -4.36 7.40
C LEU A 263 18.17 -2.98 7.99
N LEU A 264 16.94 -2.50 7.73
CA LEU A 264 16.46 -1.18 8.13
C LEU A 264 15.76 -1.15 9.51
N GLY A 265 15.85 -2.23 10.30
CA GLY A 265 15.39 -2.26 11.69
C GLY A 265 14.00 -2.85 11.94
N SER A 266 13.36 -3.43 10.92
CA SER A 266 12.14 -4.25 11.06
C SER A 266 12.42 -5.71 10.66
N SER A 267 13.46 -6.29 11.24
CA SER A 267 14.03 -7.57 10.80
C SER A 267 13.02 -8.72 10.84
N ALA A 268 12.26 -8.86 11.92
CA ALA A 268 11.36 -9.99 12.09
C ALA A 268 10.21 -10.03 11.04
N ASP A 269 9.65 -8.88 10.67
CA ASP A 269 8.57 -8.78 9.68
C ASP A 269 9.10 -8.96 8.26
N GLY A 270 10.22 -8.33 7.93
CA GLY A 270 10.92 -8.52 6.65
C GLY A 270 11.34 -9.97 6.42
N GLU A 271 11.98 -10.59 7.41
CA GLU A 271 12.41 -12.00 7.35
C GLU A 271 11.22 -12.97 7.26
N ALA A 272 10.09 -12.66 7.91
CA ALA A 272 8.88 -13.48 7.81
C ALA A 272 8.31 -13.45 6.39
N ARG A 273 8.19 -12.25 5.80
CA ARG A 273 7.70 -12.07 4.43
C ARG A 273 8.64 -12.69 3.40
N ALA A 274 9.95 -12.51 3.54
CA ALA A 274 10.94 -13.13 2.67
C ALA A 274 10.86 -14.66 2.71
N ARG A 275 10.73 -15.25 3.91
CA ARG A 275 10.52 -16.70 4.08
C ARG A 275 9.24 -17.20 3.43
N ASP A 276 8.14 -16.45 3.46
CA ASP A 276 6.90 -16.80 2.75
C ASP A 276 7.13 -16.87 1.24
N VAL A 277 7.82 -15.89 0.65
CA VAL A 277 8.16 -15.88 -0.78
C VAL A 277 9.03 -17.08 -1.15
N VAL A 278 10.12 -17.32 -0.40
CA VAL A 278 11.03 -18.46 -0.62
C VAL A 278 10.28 -19.80 -0.52
N ARG A 279 9.47 -19.98 0.52
CA ARG A 279 8.69 -21.22 0.72
C ARG A 279 7.73 -21.46 -0.44
N TRP A 280 7.05 -20.42 -0.90
CA TRP A 280 6.13 -20.54 -2.03
C TRP A 280 6.88 -20.93 -3.32
N MET A 281 8.00 -20.28 -3.63
CA MET A 281 8.82 -20.63 -4.81
C MET A 281 9.30 -22.09 -4.76
N GLN A 282 9.75 -22.55 -3.59
CA GLN A 282 10.19 -23.94 -3.39
C GLN A 282 9.03 -24.94 -3.53
N SER A 283 7.83 -24.60 -3.04
CA SER A 283 6.65 -25.44 -3.17
C SER A 283 6.16 -25.55 -4.62
N GLY A 284 6.36 -24.49 -5.42
CA GLY A 284 6.09 -24.49 -6.86
C GLY A 284 7.07 -25.33 -7.67
N ALA A 285 8.32 -25.47 -7.20
CA ALA A 285 9.33 -26.35 -7.79
C ALA A 285 9.06 -27.85 -7.51
N ALA A 286 8.19 -28.18 -6.55
CA ALA A 286 7.82 -29.55 -6.19
C ALA A 286 6.71 -30.17 -7.08
N ARG A 287 6.29 -29.49 -8.15
CA ARG A 287 5.48 -30.10 -9.23
C ARG A 287 6.12 -29.92 -10.60
N PRO A 288 6.99 -30.87 -10.97
CA PRO A 288 7.05 -31.37 -12.33
C PRO A 288 6.80 -32.88 -12.31
N GLY A 289 5.63 -33.30 -12.76
CA GLY A 289 5.36 -34.67 -13.25
C GLY A 289 5.69 -35.85 -12.33
N ALA A 290 4.67 -36.37 -11.65
CA ALA A 290 4.49 -37.80 -11.38
C ALA A 290 3.02 -37.94 -10.95
N GLY A 291 2.14 -38.70 -11.57
CA GLY A 291 2.23 -39.82 -12.50
C GLY A 291 0.94 -40.59 -12.28
#